data_AF-M8BEE6-F1
#
_entry.id   AF-M8BEE6-F1
#
_cell.length_a   1.000
_cell.length_b   1.000
_cell.length_c   1.000
_cell.angle_alpha   90.00
_cell.angle_beta   90.00
_cell.angle_gamma   90.00
#
_symmetry.space_group_name_H-M   'P 1'
#
loop_
_entity.id
_entity.type
_entity.pdbx_description
1 polymer ?
#
loop_
_entity_poly.entity_id
_entity_poly.type
_entity_poly.pdbx_seq_one_letter_code
_entity_poly.pdbx_strand_id
1 'polypeptide(L)'
;MATRAEWRDWAALPRDVLWVILSLVPQADVLRGAGRACASCRRLALDEPLLWRHIDLAADEDADPDPPSGWQAMARAAVRRSAGRCESFRGRVSSTFLLFLARKHFIHAVAKKLPDGASLVGRSRQALAAPPAAPRRRLSHLEPD
;
A
#
# COMPACT_ATOMS: atom_id res chain seq x y z
N MET A 1 -11.08 31.03 -29.91
CA MET A 1 -10.60 31.06 -28.51
C MET A 1 -11.51 30.16 -27.70
N ALA A 2 -11.15 28.88 -27.55
CA ALA A 2 -11.91 27.93 -26.72
C ALA A 2 -11.87 28.41 -25.26
N THR A 3 -13.03 28.64 -24.66
CA THR A 3 -13.09 29.00 -23.24
C THR A 3 -12.64 27.81 -22.41
N ARG A 4 -12.01 28.04 -21.27
CA ARG A 4 -11.50 26.99 -20.36
C ARG A 4 -12.59 25.99 -19.91
N ALA A 5 -13.86 26.28 -20.20
CA ALA A 5 -15.04 25.46 -19.95
C ALA A 5 -15.25 24.30 -20.96
N GLU A 6 -14.53 24.27 -22.09
CA GLU A 6 -14.55 23.08 -22.99
C GLU A 6 -13.67 21.93 -22.49
N TRP A 7 -12.79 22.18 -21.50
CA TRP A 7 -12.13 21.13 -20.75
C TRP A 7 -13.09 20.61 -19.69
N ARG A 8 -13.72 19.48 -19.98
CA ARG A 8 -14.65 18.78 -19.09
C ARG A 8 -14.04 18.68 -17.69
N ASP A 9 -14.61 19.40 -16.72
CA ASP A 9 -14.09 19.44 -15.35
C ASP A 9 -14.29 18.07 -14.69
N TRP A 10 -13.25 17.23 -14.76
CA TRP A 10 -13.21 15.91 -14.15
C TRP A 10 -13.40 15.95 -12.63
N ALA A 11 -13.11 17.08 -11.97
CA ALA A 11 -13.35 17.22 -10.54
C ALA A 11 -14.83 17.45 -10.21
N ALA A 12 -15.60 18.01 -11.15
CA ALA A 12 -17.03 18.28 -11.01
C ALA A 12 -17.93 17.08 -11.38
N LEU A 13 -17.35 15.97 -11.87
CA LEU A 13 -18.12 14.77 -12.18
C LEU A 13 -18.77 14.19 -10.91
N PRO A 14 -20.02 13.69 -11.01
CA PRO A 14 -20.67 12.94 -9.95
C PRO A 14 -19.82 11.75 -9.48
N ARG A 15 -19.92 11.44 -8.17
CA ARG A 15 -19.10 10.40 -7.52
C ARG A 15 -19.30 9.02 -8.14
N ASP A 16 -20.53 8.68 -8.49
CA ASP A 16 -20.94 7.44 -9.15
C ASP A 16 -20.36 7.32 -10.56
N VAL A 17 -20.27 8.41 -11.31
CA VAL A 17 -19.61 8.42 -12.62
C VAL A 17 -18.11 8.17 -12.46
N LEU A 18 -17.45 8.87 -11.54
CA LEU A 18 -16.04 8.65 -11.24
C LEU A 18 -15.76 7.23 -10.74
N TRP A 19 -16.70 6.66 -9.99
CA TRP A 19 -16.64 5.27 -9.53
C TRP A 19 -16.62 4.28 -10.67
N VAL A 20 -17.55 4.42 -11.62
CA VAL A 20 -17.60 3.55 -12.81
C VAL A 20 -16.29 3.67 -13.59
N ILE A 21 -15.81 4.90 -13.83
CA ILE A 21 -14.58 5.12 -14.59
C ILE A 21 -13.39 4.46 -13.90
N LEU A 22 -13.18 4.70 -12.60
CA LEU A 22 -12.06 4.09 -11.87
C LEU A 22 -12.18 2.57 -11.74
N SER A 23 -13.39 2.02 -11.75
CA SER A 23 -13.61 0.56 -11.72
C SER A 23 -13.25 -0.11 -13.05
N LEU A 24 -13.23 0.63 -14.15
CA LEU A 24 -12.85 0.14 -15.48
C LEU A 24 -11.35 0.29 -15.77
N VAL A 25 -10.64 1.13 -15.00
CA VAL A 25 -9.21 1.34 -15.16
C VAL A 25 -8.45 0.22 -14.42
N PRO A 26 -7.42 -0.40 -15.02
CA PRO A 26 -6.57 -1.36 -14.32
C PRO A 26 -6.05 -0.78 -13.00
N GLN A 27 -6.13 -1.54 -11.91
CA GLN A 27 -5.77 -1.00 -10.59
C GLN A 27 -4.31 -0.59 -10.49
N ALA A 28 -3.42 -1.20 -11.28
CA ALA A 28 -2.04 -0.78 -11.43
C ALA A 28 -1.96 0.66 -11.99
N ASP A 29 -2.77 1.02 -12.98
CA ASP A 29 -2.83 2.38 -13.54
C ASP A 29 -3.45 3.37 -12.56
N VAL A 30 -4.46 2.95 -11.79
CA VAL A 30 -5.04 3.74 -10.68
C VAL A 30 -3.96 4.10 -9.65
N LEU A 31 -3.07 3.16 -9.32
CA LEU A 31 -1.94 3.36 -8.41
C LEU A 31 -0.85 4.25 -9.01
N ARG A 32 -0.52 4.07 -10.29
CA ARG A 32 0.56 4.81 -10.95
C ARG A 32 0.18 6.27 -11.25
N GLY A 33 -1.06 6.55 -11.63
CA GLY A 33 -1.41 7.93 -11.99
C GLY A 33 -2.89 8.24 -12.17
N ALA A 34 -3.75 7.30 -12.59
CA ALA A 34 -5.15 7.62 -12.89
C ALA A 34 -5.92 8.06 -11.63
N GLY A 35 -5.60 7.51 -10.46
CA GLY A 35 -6.13 7.98 -9.18
C GLY A 35 -5.67 9.38 -8.80
N ARG A 36 -4.72 10.00 -9.50
CA ARG A 36 -4.21 11.35 -9.22
C ARG A 36 -4.64 12.39 -10.26
N ALA A 37 -5.46 12.00 -11.24
CA ALA A 37 -5.88 12.88 -12.33
C ALA A 37 -6.61 14.14 -11.85
N CYS A 38 -7.45 14.02 -10.81
CA CYS A 38 -8.07 15.16 -10.15
C CYS A 38 -8.29 14.88 -8.65
N ALA A 39 -8.66 15.91 -7.89
CA ALA A 39 -8.89 15.79 -6.44
C ALA A 39 -10.01 14.79 -6.11
N SER A 40 -11.08 14.75 -6.90
CA SER A 40 -12.22 13.84 -6.72
C SER A 40 -11.83 12.38 -7.00
N CYS A 41 -11.09 12.12 -8.10
CA CYS A 41 -10.51 10.80 -8.37
C CYS A 41 -9.58 10.34 -7.23
N ARG A 42 -8.76 11.25 -6.70
CA ARG A 42 -7.82 10.92 -5.61
C ARG A 42 -8.53 10.53 -4.34
N ARG A 43 -9.57 11.27 -3.94
CA ARG A 43 -10.39 10.91 -2.78
C ARG A 43 -11.05 9.56 -2.99
N LEU A 44 -11.70 9.36 -4.13
CA LEU A 44 -12.39 8.11 -4.42
C LEU A 44 -11.42 6.90 -4.43
N ALA A 45 -10.26 7.03 -5.07
CA ALA A 45 -9.26 5.97 -5.12
C ALA A 45 -8.64 5.65 -3.75
N LEU A 46 -8.58 6.62 -2.82
CA LEU A 46 -8.03 6.42 -1.47
C LEU A 46 -9.08 5.93 -0.47
N ASP A 47 -10.28 6.50 -0.52
CA ASP A 47 -11.27 6.45 0.55
C ASP A 47 -12.38 5.43 0.29
N GLU A 48 -12.46 4.84 -0.91
CA GLU A 48 -13.47 3.83 -1.23
C GLU A 48 -12.88 2.41 -1.24
N PRO A 49 -13.03 1.64 -0.15
CA PRO A 49 -12.39 0.35 -0.05
C PRO A 49 -13.02 -0.72 -0.95
N LEU A 50 -14.25 -0.49 -1.46
CA LEU A 50 -14.87 -1.41 -2.41
C LEU A 50 -14.08 -1.49 -3.73
N LEU A 51 -13.31 -0.45 -4.07
CA LEU A 51 -12.51 -0.43 -5.31
C LEU A 51 -11.36 -1.44 -5.22
N TRP A 52 -10.96 -1.75 -3.99
CA TRP A 52 -9.81 -2.58 -3.64
C TRP A 52 -10.23 -3.91 -3.01
N ARG A 53 -11.49 -4.32 -3.21
CA ARG A 53 -12.02 -5.60 -2.69
C ARG A 53 -11.42 -6.79 -3.45
N HIS A 54 -11.33 -6.67 -4.77
CA HIS A 54 -10.69 -7.66 -5.64
C HIS A 54 -9.46 -7.00 -6.28
N ILE A 55 -8.28 -7.32 -5.78
CA ILE A 55 -7.05 -6.67 -6.23
C ILE A 55 -6.46 -7.43 -7.43
N ASP A 56 -6.29 -6.76 -8.57
CA ASP A 56 -5.57 -7.30 -9.73
C ASP A 56 -4.45 -6.33 -10.17
N LEU A 57 -3.21 -6.76 -9.95
CA LEU A 57 -1.98 -6.09 -10.33
C LEU A 57 -1.14 -6.95 -11.30
N ALA A 58 -1.72 -8.00 -11.89
CA ALA A 58 -1.02 -8.89 -12.81
C ALA A 58 -0.83 -8.29 -14.21
N ALA A 59 -1.50 -7.18 -14.53
CA ALA A 59 -1.33 -6.49 -15.82
C ALA A 59 0.13 -6.04 -16.08
N ASP A 60 0.97 -5.93 -15.04
CA ASP A 60 2.42 -5.67 -15.16
C ASP A 60 3.27 -6.95 -15.28
N GLU A 61 2.73 -8.14 -15.03
CA GLU A 61 3.49 -9.40 -15.10
C GLU A 61 3.62 -9.92 -16.54
N ASP A 62 2.65 -9.62 -17.40
CA ASP A 62 2.62 -10.12 -18.79
C ASP A 62 3.54 -9.33 -19.74
N ALA A 63 4.07 -8.18 -19.31
CA ALA A 63 4.82 -7.26 -20.16
C ALA A 63 6.34 -7.20 -19.87
N ASP A 64 6.78 -7.51 -18.64
CA ASP A 64 8.19 -7.40 -18.25
C ASP A 64 8.59 -8.55 -17.30
N PRO A 65 9.60 -9.38 -17.66
CA PRO A 65 10.14 -10.40 -16.75
C PRO A 65 10.74 -9.78 -15.48
N ASP A 66 11.27 -8.55 -15.57
CA ASP A 66 11.81 -7.84 -14.44
C ASP A 66 10.71 -7.06 -13.70
N PRO A 67 10.60 -7.20 -12.37
CA PRO A 67 9.56 -6.52 -11.63
C PRO A 67 9.75 -5.01 -11.72
N PRO A 68 8.70 -4.22 -12.00
CA PRO A 68 8.80 -2.78 -11.90
C PRO A 68 9.24 -2.40 -10.50
N SER A 69 10.23 -1.51 -10.42
CA SER A 69 10.74 -1.04 -9.14
C SER A 69 9.58 -0.49 -8.30
N GLY A 70 9.42 -1.01 -7.08
CA GLY A 70 8.35 -0.59 -6.17
C GLY A 70 7.00 -1.31 -6.31
N TRP A 71 6.87 -2.40 -7.07
CA TRP A 71 5.63 -3.21 -7.14
C TRP A 71 5.09 -3.59 -5.74
N GLN A 72 5.98 -3.88 -4.78
CA GLN A 72 5.58 -4.26 -3.43
C GLN A 72 4.93 -3.09 -2.68
N ALA A 73 5.37 -1.85 -2.94
CA ALA A 73 4.74 -0.66 -2.39
C ALA A 73 3.34 -0.46 -2.97
N MET A 74 3.17 -0.68 -4.27
CA MET A 74 1.86 -0.66 -4.95
C MET A 74 0.91 -1.70 -4.36
N ALA A 75 1.35 -2.95 -4.24
CA ALA A 75 0.55 -4.03 -3.67
C ALA A 75 0.14 -3.74 -2.21
N ARG A 76 1.07 -3.25 -1.37
CA ARG A 76 0.76 -2.84 0.01
C ARG A 76 -0.22 -1.67 0.07
N ALA A 77 -0.13 -0.71 -0.86
CA ALA A 77 -1.04 0.42 -0.92
C ALA A 77 -2.47 -0.04 -1.27
N ALA A 78 -2.62 -0.91 -2.27
CA ALA A 78 -3.92 -1.51 -2.64
C ALA A 78 -4.57 -2.23 -1.46
N VAL A 79 -3.83 -3.12 -0.79
CA VAL A 79 -4.31 -3.85 0.39
C VAL A 79 -4.69 -2.91 1.53
N ARG A 80 -3.94 -1.83 1.76
CA ARG A 80 -4.29 -0.84 2.79
C ARG A 80 -5.60 -0.13 2.47
N ARG A 81 -5.80 0.27 1.21
CA ARG A 81 -7.02 0.93 0.75
C ARG A 81 -8.25 0.03 0.81
N SER A 82 -8.08 -1.29 0.70
CA SER A 82 -9.18 -2.25 0.94
C SER A 82 -9.77 -2.18 2.36
N ALA A 83 -9.08 -1.52 3.30
CA ALA A 83 -9.50 -1.39 4.70
C ALA A 83 -9.79 -2.74 5.37
N GLY A 84 -9.13 -3.83 4.92
CA GLY A 84 -9.35 -5.18 5.44
C GLY A 84 -10.51 -5.94 4.77
N ARG A 85 -11.13 -5.35 3.75
CA ARG A 85 -12.13 -5.97 2.87
C ARG A 85 -11.51 -6.58 1.61
N CYS A 86 -10.20 -6.80 1.57
CA CYS A 86 -9.57 -7.53 0.47
C CYS A 86 -10.10 -8.97 0.47
N GLU A 87 -10.70 -9.41 -0.62
CA GLU A 87 -11.26 -10.75 -0.82
C GLU A 87 -10.39 -11.59 -1.75
N SER A 88 -9.78 -10.96 -2.76
CA SER A 88 -8.85 -11.62 -3.68
C SER A 88 -7.68 -10.71 -4.01
N PHE A 89 -6.53 -11.33 -4.31
CA PHE A 89 -5.33 -10.65 -4.78
C PHE A 89 -4.71 -11.45 -5.92
N ARG A 90 -4.46 -10.80 -7.05
CA ARG A 90 -3.76 -11.32 -8.22
C ARG A 90 -2.61 -10.38 -8.58
N GLY A 91 -1.44 -10.95 -8.88
CA GLY A 91 -0.20 -10.23 -9.19
C GLY A 91 0.99 -10.82 -8.44
N ARG A 92 2.15 -10.16 -8.53
CA ARG A 92 3.40 -10.61 -7.91
C ARG A 92 3.26 -10.83 -6.40
N VAL A 93 3.90 -11.89 -5.90
CA VAL A 93 3.91 -12.25 -4.48
C VAL A 93 5.32 -12.57 -4.03
N SER A 94 5.70 -12.07 -2.85
CA SER A 94 6.93 -12.43 -2.15
C SER A 94 6.62 -12.89 -0.73
N SER A 95 7.52 -13.64 -0.10
CA SER A 95 7.33 -14.11 1.28
C SER A 95 7.06 -12.98 2.27
N THR A 96 7.73 -11.83 2.11
CA THR A 96 7.52 -10.64 2.94
C THR A 96 6.18 -9.94 2.66
N PHE A 97 5.59 -10.13 1.48
CA PHE A 97 4.25 -9.65 1.15
C PHE A 97 3.17 -10.60 1.69
N LEU A 98 3.35 -11.93 1.61
CA LEU A 98 2.44 -12.91 2.21
C LEU A 98 2.31 -12.71 3.72
N LEU A 99 3.43 -12.53 4.43
CA LEU A 99 3.41 -12.22 5.88
C LEU A 99 2.64 -10.93 6.18
N PHE A 100 2.74 -9.94 5.31
CA PHE A 100 1.98 -8.69 5.44
C PHE A 100 0.47 -8.90 5.25
N LEU A 101 0.06 -9.67 4.23
CA LEU A 101 -1.34 -10.03 4.02
C LEU A 101 -1.89 -10.79 5.23
N ALA A 102 -1.20 -11.85 5.67
CA ALA A 102 -1.61 -12.67 6.81
C ALA A 102 -1.81 -11.81 8.07
N ARG A 103 -0.85 -10.93 8.38
CA ARG A 103 -0.97 -10.00 9.51
C ARG A 103 -2.16 -9.05 9.37
N LYS A 104 -2.43 -8.54 8.17
CA LYS A 104 -3.53 -7.60 7.94
C LYS A 104 -4.90 -8.29 8.08
N HIS A 105 -5.05 -9.50 7.54
CA HIS A 105 -6.25 -10.31 7.70
C HIS A 105 -6.47 -10.70 9.15
N PHE A 106 -5.41 -11.10 9.86
CA PHE A 106 -5.50 -11.42 11.29
C PHE A 106 -5.97 -10.22 12.11
N ILE A 107 -5.35 -9.04 11.93
CA ILE A 107 -5.76 -7.82 12.64
C ILE A 107 -7.21 -7.46 12.35
N HIS A 108 -7.64 -7.54 11.09
CA HIS A 108 -9.02 -7.23 10.73
C HIS A 108 -10.01 -8.25 11.29
N ALA A 109 -9.68 -9.54 11.27
CA ALA A 109 -10.49 -10.59 11.87
C ALA A 109 -10.62 -10.43 13.39
N VAL A 110 -9.54 -10.04 14.08
CA VAL A 110 -9.56 -9.74 15.52
C VAL A 110 -10.39 -8.49 15.80
N ALA A 111 -10.20 -7.41 15.03
CA ALA A 111 -10.98 -6.17 15.18
C ALA A 111 -12.49 -6.42 15.02
N LYS A 112 -12.89 -7.27 14.07
CA LYS A 112 -14.30 -7.69 13.90
C LYS A 112 -14.87 -8.49 15.08
N LYS A 113 -14.02 -9.18 15.83
CA LYS A 113 -14.43 -9.99 17.00
C LYS A 113 -14.42 -9.21 18.32
N LEU A 114 -13.90 -7.98 18.31
CA LEU A 114 -13.75 -7.18 19.49
C LEU A 114 -15.04 -6.38 19.73
N PRO A 115 -15.71 -6.48 20.89
CA PRO A 115 -16.87 -5.64 21.19
C PRO A 115 -16.47 -4.15 21.12
N ASP A 116 -17.39 -3.33 20.62
CA ASP A 116 -17.23 -1.88 20.44
C ASP A 116 -16.80 -1.23 21.77
N GLY A 117 -15.49 -1.02 21.94
CA GLY A 117 -14.93 -0.43 23.17
C GLY A 117 -13.58 -0.97 23.62
N ALA A 118 -13.11 -2.13 23.13
CA ALA A 118 -11.76 -2.58 23.46
C ALA A 118 -10.73 -1.99 22.46
N SER A 119 -9.83 -1.17 22.98
CA SER A 119 -8.71 -0.60 22.20
C SER A 119 -7.54 -1.59 22.19
N LEU A 120 -7.11 -2.03 21.01
CA LEU A 120 -5.84 -2.76 20.83
C LEU A 120 -4.65 -1.79 20.84
N VAL A 121 -4.53 -0.98 21.89
CA VAL A 121 -3.27 -0.31 22.23
C VAL A 121 -2.60 -1.16 23.31
N GLY A 122 -2.04 -2.28 22.86
CA GLY A 122 -1.24 -3.20 23.67
C GLY A 122 0.11 -3.43 22.98
N ARG A 123 1.16 -2.79 23.50
CA ARG A 123 2.55 -2.82 23.03
C ARG A 123 3.08 -4.23 22.74
N SER A 124 3.98 -4.32 21.76
CA SER A 124 5.28 -4.96 21.96
C SER A 124 6.31 -4.39 20.99
N ARG A 125 7.02 -3.34 21.44
CA ARG A 125 8.41 -3.13 21.01
C ARG A 125 9.22 -4.12 21.83
N GLN A 126 9.62 -5.26 21.27
CA GLN A 126 10.83 -5.90 21.76
C GLN A 126 11.98 -4.98 21.34
N ALA A 127 12.54 -4.28 22.33
CA ALA A 127 13.83 -3.65 22.19
C ALA A 127 14.83 -4.77 21.91
N LEU A 128 15.40 -4.78 20.70
CA LEU A 128 16.59 -5.56 20.41
C LEU A 128 17.67 -5.00 21.32
N ALA A 129 18.00 -5.72 22.39
CA ALA A 129 19.11 -5.38 23.26
C ALA A 129 20.38 -5.28 22.39
N ALA A 130 21.05 -4.14 22.45
CA ALA A 130 22.36 -3.98 21.84
C ALA A 130 23.32 -5.01 22.45
N PRO A 131 24.14 -5.71 21.65
CA PRO A 131 25.17 -6.58 22.21
C PRO A 131 26.15 -5.76 23.05
N PRO A 132 26.68 -6.31 24.17
CA PRO A 132 27.65 -5.60 24.99
C PRO A 132 28.90 -5.27 24.16
N ALA A 133 29.35 -4.02 24.27
CA ALA A 133 30.55 -3.55 23.59
C ALA A 133 31.77 -4.38 24.03
N ALA A 134 32.45 -4.99 23.06
CA ALA A 134 33.71 -5.68 23.30
C ALA A 134 34.77 -4.70 23.86
N PRO A 135 35.62 -5.14 24.81
CA PRO A 135 36.65 -4.28 25.38
C PRO A 135 37.67 -3.88 24.30
N ARG A 136 37.89 -2.57 24.15
CA ARG A 136 38.92 -2.01 23.28
C ARG A 136 40.29 -2.49 23.77
N ARG A 137 40.91 -3.42 23.02
CA ARG A 137 42.35 -3.71 23.18
C ARG A 137 43.12 -2.43 22.89
N ARG A 138 43.81 -1.94 23.92
CA ARG A 138 44.78 -0.85 23.85
C ARG A 138 45.89 -1.29 22.90
N LEU A 139 45.97 -0.67 21.72
CA LEU A 139 47.13 -0.78 20.84
C LEU A 139 48.28 -0.06 21.56
N SER A 140 49.16 -0.85 22.16
CA SER A 140 50.45 -0.39 22.65
C SER A 140 51.27 0.09 21.46
N HIS A 141 51.75 1.32 21.58
CA HIS A 141 52.91 1.90 20.90
C HIS A 141 53.87 0.87 20.28
N LEU A 142 54.15 1.02 18.98
CA LEU A 142 55.43 0.61 18.41
C LEU A 142 56.03 1.85 17.73
N GLU A 143 57.13 2.31 18.32
CA GLU A 143 58.02 3.38 17.85
C GLU A 143 58.61 3.08 16.46
N PRO A 144 58.97 4.12 15.69
CA PRO A 144 59.77 3.99 14.47
C PRO A 144 61.28 4.12 14.76
N ASP A 145 62.08 3.20 14.20
CA ASP A 145 63.50 3.39 13.90
C ASP A 145 63.66 3.84 12.43
#